data_AF-K9WR05-F1
#
_entry.id   AF-K9WR05-F1
#
_cell.length_a   1.000
_cell.length_b   1.000
_cell.length_c   1.000
_cell.angle_alpha   90.00
_cell.angle_beta   90.00
_cell.angle_gamma   90.00
#
_symmetry.space_group_name_H-M   'P 1'
#
loop_
_entity.id
_entity.type
_entity.pdbx_description
1 polymer ?
#
loop_
_entity_poly.entity_id
_entity_poly.type
_entity_poly.pdbx_seq_one_letter_code
_entity_poly.pdbx_strand_id
1 'polypeptide(L)'
;MRHPAYNFWHQLSEHRREFELKEFDNQESRDFLKYFKNYLGKHSQKLETQEENFINDQCPGFPWLYKMACVDICEKKLTGNSGMTPWHIDVKGMFNKVIKKYVGTSEQLECLKYIAEKPTVEMNEVIDKFGNDVIEWLASNRLVIQLEGHKYAISWDIYRDILNGKEEPFIPFIYIPKHPIGTVIKFFNLIKKQGSKGMPISKVVETSGYKKATINNITRDLYNFGLITRERNQFIAQDNLGNLGNFEIADYLANQLEKHTIIKTIYEKISPGDHMTLSKFRDVVANAPYTKESLNPKTPNDNAARIISWFCFAGLLEYRDQWWIFRPKGHGKDKGNLNNGDVGQLSLFDDLGNDVL
;
A
#
# COMPACT_ATOMS: atom_id res chain seq x y z
N MET A 1 -41.61 14.29 -17.97
CA MET A 1 -41.87 15.58 -17.31
C MET A 1 -40.55 16.12 -16.75
N ARG A 2 -40.20 17.39 -17.00
CA ARG A 2 -38.99 18.01 -16.42
C ARG A 2 -39.22 18.26 -14.93
N HIS A 3 -38.23 17.93 -14.10
CA HIS A 3 -38.32 18.10 -12.65
C HIS A 3 -38.52 19.59 -12.30
N PRO A 4 -39.44 19.96 -11.38
CA PRO A 4 -39.76 21.36 -11.06
C PRO A 4 -38.53 22.19 -10.65
N ALA A 5 -37.51 21.55 -10.07
CA ALA A 5 -36.28 22.18 -9.62
C ALA A 5 -35.19 22.33 -10.70
N TYR A 6 -35.44 21.93 -11.96
CA TYR A 6 -34.42 21.93 -13.01
C TYR A 6 -33.78 23.31 -13.25
N ASN A 7 -34.61 24.37 -13.29
CA ASN A 7 -34.12 25.74 -13.48
C ASN A 7 -33.31 26.24 -12.29
N PHE A 8 -33.67 25.82 -11.08
CA PHE A 8 -32.96 26.17 -9.84
C PHE A 8 -31.59 25.49 -9.78
N TRP A 9 -31.48 24.20 -10.16
CA TRP A 9 -30.19 23.51 -10.23
C TRP A 9 -29.23 24.12 -11.27
N HIS A 10 -29.76 24.59 -12.40
CA HIS A 10 -28.97 25.35 -13.38
C HIS A 10 -28.46 26.68 -12.81
N GLN A 11 -29.31 27.45 -12.13
CA GLN A 11 -28.88 28.69 -11.46
C GLN A 11 -27.85 28.43 -10.35
N LEU A 12 -28.00 27.34 -9.60
CA LEU A 12 -27.02 26.96 -8.57
C LEU A 12 -25.68 26.53 -9.18
N SER A 13 -25.68 25.97 -10.39
CA SER A 13 -24.43 25.60 -11.07
C SER A 13 -23.56 26.82 -11.38
N GLU A 14 -24.17 27.97 -11.68
CA GLU A 14 -23.46 29.24 -11.93
C GLU A 14 -22.80 29.82 -10.66
N HIS A 15 -23.27 29.40 -9.48
CA HIS A 15 -22.72 29.82 -8.18
C HIS A 15 -21.87 28.74 -7.49
N ARG A 16 -21.78 27.54 -8.08
CA ARG A 16 -20.99 26.43 -7.54
C ARG A 16 -19.51 26.73 -7.69
N ARG A 17 -18.77 26.63 -6.58
CA ARG A 17 -17.31 26.58 -6.62
C ARG A 17 -16.87 25.13 -6.43
N GLU A 18 -16.09 24.63 -7.37
CA GLU A 18 -15.52 23.30 -7.32
C GLU A 18 -14.06 23.43 -6.91
N PHE A 19 -13.68 22.70 -5.87
CA PHE A 19 -12.31 22.62 -5.41
C PHE A 19 -11.85 21.18 -5.61
N GLU A 20 -10.79 21.00 -6.39
CA GLU A 20 -10.13 19.71 -6.50
C GLU A 20 -9.16 19.55 -5.32
N LEU A 21 -9.46 18.62 -4.43
CA LEU A 21 -8.55 18.23 -3.36
C LEU A 21 -7.50 17.29 -3.95
N LYS A 22 -6.25 17.74 -3.94
CA LYS A 22 -5.11 16.92 -4.38
C LYS A 22 -4.70 15.95 -3.27
N GLU A 23 -4.08 14.86 -3.70
CA GLU A 23 -3.33 13.97 -2.79
C GLU A 23 -2.24 14.78 -2.08
N PHE A 24 -1.87 14.34 -0.87
CA PHE A 24 -0.75 14.92 -0.16
C PHE A 24 0.51 14.86 -1.00
N ASP A 25 1.18 16.00 -1.08
CA ASP A 25 2.54 16.03 -1.56
C ASP A 25 3.50 15.46 -0.50
N ASN A 26 4.78 15.42 -0.84
CA ASN A 26 5.80 14.86 0.05
C ASN A 26 6.02 15.71 1.30
N GLN A 27 5.85 17.02 1.19
CA GLN A 27 6.02 17.91 2.32
C GLN A 27 4.86 17.73 3.30
N GLU A 28 3.63 17.67 2.79
CA GLU A 28 2.44 17.38 3.59
C GLU A 28 2.53 16.02 4.27
N SER A 29 3.00 14.99 3.56
CA SER A 29 3.22 13.65 4.11
C SER A 29 4.27 13.65 5.23
N ARG A 30 5.39 14.36 5.05
CA ARG A 30 6.44 14.51 6.08
C ARG A 30 5.94 15.29 7.29
N ASP A 31 5.21 16.37 7.07
CA ASP A 31 4.66 17.19 8.13
C ASP A 31 3.63 16.40 8.93
N PHE A 32 2.76 15.65 8.26
CA PHE A 32 1.83 14.72 8.91
C PHE A 32 2.56 13.71 9.80
N LEU A 33 3.59 13.04 9.28
CA LEU A 33 4.40 12.10 10.07
C LEU A 33 5.14 12.77 11.22
N LYS A 34 5.64 13.99 11.03
CA LYS A 34 6.27 14.77 12.10
C LYS A 34 5.27 15.06 13.22
N TYR A 35 4.04 15.45 12.88
CA TYR A 35 2.96 15.62 13.88
C TYR A 35 2.67 14.31 14.59
N PHE A 36 2.60 13.19 13.87
CA PHE A 36 2.34 11.88 14.47
C PHE A 36 3.46 11.43 15.42
N LYS A 37 4.73 11.60 15.03
CA LYS A 37 5.89 11.33 15.90
C LYS A 37 5.84 12.17 17.18
N ASN A 38 5.51 13.46 17.05
CA ASN A 38 5.37 14.35 18.20
C ASN A 38 4.21 13.91 19.11
N TYR A 39 3.09 13.51 18.53
CA TYR A 39 1.95 12.96 19.27
C TYR A 39 2.36 11.72 20.08
N LEU A 40 2.99 10.73 19.45
CA LEU A 40 3.49 9.53 20.14
C LEU A 40 4.47 9.89 21.26
N GLY A 41 5.39 10.82 21.01
CA GLY A 41 6.35 11.28 22.00
C GLY A 41 5.70 11.89 23.25
N LYS A 42 4.61 12.65 23.08
CA LYS A 42 3.80 13.17 24.21
C LYS A 42 3.13 12.08 25.04
N HIS A 43 2.94 10.90 24.46
CA HIS A 43 2.37 9.72 25.12
C HIS A 43 3.44 8.67 25.48
N SER A 44 4.72 9.07 25.58
CA SER A 44 5.85 8.18 25.91
C SER A 44 5.99 6.96 24.97
N GLN A 45 5.52 7.10 23.74
CA GLN A 45 5.64 6.11 22.68
C GLN A 45 6.59 6.60 21.58
N LYS A 46 7.17 5.65 20.83
CA LYS A 46 8.05 5.94 19.71
C LYS A 46 7.49 5.32 18.43
N LEU A 47 7.59 6.06 17.32
CA LEU A 47 7.40 5.50 15.99
C LEU A 47 8.65 4.73 15.59
N GLU A 48 8.50 3.42 15.42
CA GLU A 48 9.59 2.55 14.96
C GLU A 48 9.85 2.76 13.48
N THR A 49 11.10 2.58 13.04
CA THR A 49 11.50 2.82 11.64
C THR A 49 10.68 2.02 10.63
N GLN A 50 10.24 0.81 10.98
CA GLN A 50 9.40 0.00 10.11
C GLN A 50 7.96 0.51 10.01
N GLU A 51 7.41 1.04 11.10
CA GLU A 51 6.08 1.66 11.11
C GLU A 51 6.11 2.94 10.25
N GLU A 52 7.18 3.73 10.37
CA GLU A 52 7.40 4.90 9.52
C GLU A 52 7.54 4.52 8.04
N ASN A 53 8.37 3.52 7.73
CA ASN A 53 8.53 3.03 6.36
C ASN A 53 7.20 2.50 5.80
N PHE A 54 6.44 1.74 6.60
CA PHE A 54 5.13 1.22 6.21
C PHE A 54 4.17 2.36 5.83
N ILE A 55 4.06 3.40 6.65
CA ILE A 55 3.19 4.54 6.34
C ILE A 55 3.65 5.20 5.03
N ASN A 56 4.95 5.46 4.87
CA ASN A 56 5.50 6.11 3.68
C ASN A 56 5.38 5.29 2.39
N ASP A 57 5.46 3.96 2.48
CA ASP A 57 5.42 3.07 1.32
C ASP A 57 3.99 2.70 0.91
N GLN A 58 3.07 2.60 1.88
CA GLN A 58 1.75 2.04 1.67
C GLN A 58 0.64 3.10 1.61
N CYS A 59 0.93 4.36 1.92
CA CYS A 59 -0.02 5.47 1.83
C CYS A 59 0.35 6.41 0.66
N PRO A 60 -0.22 6.24 -0.55
CA PRO A 60 0.09 7.08 -1.71
C PRO A 60 -0.61 8.45 -1.61
N GLY A 61 -0.22 9.29 -0.64
CA GLY A 61 -0.72 10.66 -0.51
C GLY A 61 -2.15 10.81 0.01
N PHE A 62 -2.89 9.73 0.24
CA PHE A 62 -4.27 9.82 0.74
C PHE A 62 -4.35 10.18 2.25
N PRO A 63 -4.81 11.38 2.64
CA PRO A 63 -4.75 11.84 4.04
C PRO A 63 -5.50 10.92 5.02
N TRP A 64 -6.63 10.39 4.56
CA TRP A 64 -7.47 9.46 5.30
C TRP A 64 -6.73 8.15 5.58
N LEU A 65 -5.92 7.67 4.63
CA LEU A 65 -5.14 6.43 4.73
C LEU A 65 -3.98 6.56 5.72
N TYR A 66 -3.27 7.70 5.69
CA TYR A 66 -2.27 8.06 6.70
C TYR A 66 -2.88 8.02 8.11
N LYS A 67 -4.04 8.66 8.30
CA LYS A 67 -4.73 8.68 9.59
C LYS A 67 -5.12 7.27 10.05
N MET A 68 -5.65 6.42 9.16
CA MET A 68 -6.01 5.04 9.53
C MET A 68 -4.79 4.20 9.92
N ALA A 69 -3.69 4.29 9.16
CA ALA A 69 -2.44 3.59 9.49
C ALA A 69 -1.91 4.03 10.87
N CYS A 70 -1.92 5.34 11.15
CA CYS A 70 -1.54 5.88 12.45
C CYS A 70 -2.44 5.41 13.59
N VAL A 71 -3.76 5.33 13.38
CA VAL A 71 -4.70 4.82 14.37
C VAL A 71 -4.43 3.34 14.68
N ASP A 72 -4.24 2.49 13.67
CA ASP A 72 -3.94 1.06 13.88
C ASP A 72 -2.60 0.87 14.63
N ILE A 73 -1.58 1.68 14.34
CA ILE A 73 -0.31 1.70 15.08
C ILE A 73 -0.53 2.11 16.54
N CYS A 74 -1.29 3.18 16.81
CA CYS A 74 -1.62 3.61 18.16
C CYS A 74 -2.34 2.52 18.95
N GLU A 75 -3.35 1.88 18.37
CA GLU A 75 -4.12 0.83 19.03
C GLU A 75 -3.25 -0.39 19.40
N LYS A 76 -2.35 -0.80 18.51
CA LYS A 76 -1.37 -1.86 18.79
C LYS A 76 -0.46 -1.51 19.96
N LYS A 77 0.08 -0.29 19.98
CA LYS A 77 0.94 0.16 21.08
C LYS A 77 0.18 0.27 22.41
N LEU A 78 -1.08 0.73 22.40
CA LEU A 78 -1.92 0.82 23.60
C LEU A 78 -2.26 -0.55 24.18
N THR A 79 -2.51 -1.54 23.35
CA THR A 79 -2.84 -2.91 23.79
C THR A 79 -1.62 -3.71 24.24
N GLY A 80 -0.42 -3.11 24.22
CA GLY A 80 0.85 -3.81 24.46
C GLY A 80 1.16 -4.86 23.40
N ASN A 81 0.36 -4.90 22.33
CA ASN A 81 0.49 -5.85 21.26
C ASN A 81 1.56 -5.31 20.31
N SER A 82 2.82 -5.65 20.58
CA SER A 82 3.93 -5.43 19.64
C SER A 82 3.84 -6.33 18.41
N GLY A 83 2.63 -6.80 18.09
CA GLY A 83 2.35 -7.72 17.02
C GLY A 83 2.78 -7.14 15.68
N MET A 84 3.01 -8.06 14.75
CA MET A 84 3.47 -7.78 13.40
C MET A 84 2.71 -6.63 12.75
N THR A 85 3.43 -5.57 12.34
CA THR A 85 2.89 -4.57 11.44
C THR A 85 2.60 -5.29 10.10
N PRO A 86 1.37 -5.20 9.54
CA PRO A 86 1.05 -5.74 8.23
C PRO A 86 1.97 -5.13 7.18
N TRP A 87 2.27 -5.89 6.13
CA TRP A 87 3.09 -5.38 5.04
C TRP A 87 2.29 -4.61 3.98
N HIS A 88 0.96 -4.73 3.98
CA HIS A 88 0.04 -3.91 3.19
C HIS A 88 -1.08 -3.35 4.06
N ILE A 89 -1.73 -2.29 3.58
CA ILE A 89 -2.96 -1.79 4.20
C ILE A 89 -4.15 -2.64 3.75
N ASP A 90 -4.96 -3.05 4.72
CA ASP A 90 -6.23 -3.76 4.54
C ASP A 90 -7.36 -2.85 5.04
N VAL A 91 -7.98 -2.10 4.12
CA VAL A 91 -9.01 -1.10 4.47
C VAL A 91 -10.22 -1.77 5.08
N LYS A 92 -10.70 -2.86 4.48
CA LYS A 92 -11.84 -3.61 5.00
C LYS A 92 -11.52 -4.29 6.32
N GLY A 93 -10.32 -4.85 6.49
CA GLY A 93 -9.87 -5.37 7.78
C GLY A 93 -9.85 -4.30 8.86
N MET A 94 -9.36 -3.09 8.56
CA MET A 94 -9.39 -1.94 9.47
C MET A 94 -10.83 -1.55 9.82
N PHE A 95 -11.72 -1.45 8.84
CA PHE A 95 -13.13 -1.17 9.07
C PHE A 95 -13.80 -2.25 9.95
N ASN A 96 -13.56 -3.52 9.65
CA ASN A 96 -14.11 -4.65 10.40
C ASN A 96 -13.65 -4.63 11.87
N LYS A 97 -12.39 -4.24 12.13
CA LYS A 97 -11.90 -4.04 13.51
C LYS A 97 -12.66 -2.94 14.22
N VAL A 98 -12.89 -1.80 13.55
CA VAL A 98 -13.66 -0.68 14.09
C VAL A 98 -15.09 -1.10 14.41
N ILE A 99 -15.78 -1.77 13.48
CA ILE A 99 -17.12 -2.30 13.70
C ILE A 99 -17.13 -3.28 14.88
N LYS A 100 -16.23 -4.27 14.89
CA LYS A 100 -16.13 -5.25 15.99
C LYS A 100 -15.88 -4.59 17.36
N LYS A 101 -15.14 -3.49 17.39
CA LYS A 101 -14.76 -2.79 18.63
C LYS A 101 -15.90 -1.94 19.19
N TYR A 102 -16.64 -1.23 18.33
CA TYR A 102 -17.58 -0.20 18.76
C TYR A 102 -19.05 -0.54 18.52
N VAL A 103 -19.34 -1.53 17.67
CA VAL A 103 -20.70 -1.97 17.36
C VAL A 103 -20.96 -3.29 18.07
N GLY A 104 -21.64 -3.21 19.21
CA GLY A 104 -21.94 -4.34 20.09
C GLY A 104 -23.34 -4.93 19.88
N THR A 105 -24.25 -4.20 19.23
CA THR A 105 -25.65 -4.63 19.02
C THR A 105 -26.03 -4.63 17.53
N SER A 106 -27.02 -5.45 17.17
CA SER A 106 -27.59 -5.44 15.81
C SER A 106 -28.23 -4.09 15.47
N GLU A 107 -28.86 -3.44 16.45
CA GLU A 107 -29.49 -2.12 16.30
C GLU A 107 -28.49 -1.02 15.94
N GLN A 108 -27.31 -1.00 16.58
CA GLN A 108 -26.23 -0.08 16.22
C GLN A 108 -25.75 -0.30 14.78
N LEU A 109 -25.66 -1.56 14.33
CA LEU A 109 -25.27 -1.88 12.96
C LEU A 109 -26.34 -1.47 11.94
N GLU A 110 -27.60 -1.73 12.25
CA GLU A 110 -28.75 -1.32 11.42
C GLU A 110 -28.85 0.20 11.31
N CYS A 111 -28.60 0.91 12.40
CA CYS A 111 -28.52 2.37 12.41
C CYS A 111 -27.43 2.89 11.47
N LEU A 112 -26.22 2.34 11.55
CA LEU A 112 -25.13 2.71 10.64
C LEU A 112 -25.48 2.46 9.17
N LYS A 113 -26.06 1.29 8.87
CA LYS A 113 -26.52 0.98 7.50
C LYS A 113 -27.58 1.96 7.02
N TYR A 114 -28.52 2.30 7.89
CA TYR A 114 -29.58 3.27 7.58
C TYR A 114 -29.03 4.65 7.24
N ILE A 115 -28.12 5.18 8.07
CA ILE A 115 -27.47 6.46 7.80
C ILE A 115 -26.63 6.38 6.51
N ALA A 116 -26.02 5.22 6.23
CA ALA A 116 -25.18 5.04 5.05
C ALA A 116 -25.94 5.07 3.71
N GLU A 117 -27.25 4.81 3.69
CA GLU A 117 -28.07 4.79 2.46
C GLU A 117 -28.07 6.13 1.72
N LYS A 118 -27.86 7.25 2.44
CA LYS A 118 -27.87 8.61 1.90
C LYS A 118 -26.58 9.35 2.30
N PRO A 119 -26.19 10.42 1.58
CA PRO A 119 -25.08 11.27 2.01
C PRO A 119 -25.30 11.88 3.41
N THR A 120 -26.55 12.23 3.72
CA THR A 120 -26.99 12.79 5.00
C THR A 120 -28.42 12.35 5.32
N VAL A 121 -28.77 12.20 6.60
CA VAL A 121 -30.12 11.86 7.07
C VAL A 121 -30.56 12.85 8.17
N GLU A 122 -31.85 13.16 8.28
CA GLU A 122 -32.38 14.06 9.32
C GLU A 122 -32.21 13.46 10.72
N MET A 123 -31.77 14.26 11.70
CA MET A 123 -31.53 13.75 13.07
C MET A 123 -32.78 13.16 13.71
N ASN A 124 -33.92 13.85 13.60
CA ASN A 124 -35.17 13.41 14.22
C ASN A 124 -35.61 12.06 13.68
N GLU A 125 -35.52 11.85 12.36
CA GLU A 125 -35.85 10.58 11.70
C GLU A 125 -35.01 9.41 12.26
N VAL A 126 -33.72 9.65 12.49
CA VAL A 126 -32.81 8.64 13.01
C VAL A 126 -33.07 8.38 14.50
N ILE A 127 -33.27 9.43 15.30
CA ILE A 127 -33.55 9.35 16.74
C ILE A 127 -34.88 8.64 16.99
N ASP A 128 -35.93 8.97 16.23
CA ASP A 128 -37.25 8.35 16.35
C ASP A 128 -37.19 6.83 16.04
N LYS A 129 -36.28 6.41 15.16
CA LYS A 129 -36.17 5.02 14.71
C LYS A 129 -35.25 4.15 15.57
N PHE A 130 -34.13 4.69 16.05
CA PHE A 130 -33.08 3.93 16.75
C PHE A 130 -32.83 4.38 18.19
N GLY A 131 -33.47 5.46 18.63
CA GLY A 131 -33.26 6.04 19.96
C GLY A 131 -32.00 6.90 20.05
N ASN A 132 -32.02 7.85 20.99
CA ASN A 132 -30.91 8.79 21.20
C ASN A 132 -29.62 8.08 21.68
N ASP A 133 -29.75 7.10 22.57
CA ASP A 133 -28.60 6.41 23.17
C ASP A 133 -27.73 5.69 22.13
N VAL A 134 -28.36 5.08 21.12
CA VAL A 134 -27.66 4.41 20.01
C VAL A 134 -26.82 5.44 19.23
N ILE A 135 -27.40 6.60 18.94
CA ILE A 135 -26.74 7.65 18.17
C ILE A 135 -25.64 8.33 18.95
N GLU A 136 -25.87 8.65 20.22
CA GLU A 136 -24.84 9.23 21.09
C GLU A 136 -23.65 8.28 21.23
N TRP A 137 -23.89 6.97 21.32
CA TRP A 137 -22.83 5.97 21.32
C TRP A 137 -22.04 5.98 19.99
N LEU A 138 -22.72 5.91 18.85
CA LEU A 138 -22.08 5.90 17.53
C LEU A 138 -21.31 7.21 17.25
N ALA A 139 -21.85 8.35 17.67
CA ALA A 139 -21.23 9.66 17.54
C ALA A 139 -20.01 9.82 18.46
N SER A 140 -20.11 9.37 19.72
CA SER A 140 -19.00 9.40 20.69
C SER A 140 -17.81 8.56 20.21
N ASN A 141 -18.09 7.46 19.49
CA ASN A 141 -17.08 6.61 18.86
C ASN A 141 -16.68 7.05 17.44
N ARG A 142 -17.11 8.25 17.02
CA ARG A 142 -16.79 8.87 15.73
C ARG A 142 -17.15 8.02 14.51
N LEU A 143 -18.20 7.20 14.59
CA LEU A 143 -18.76 6.46 13.45
C LEU A 143 -19.81 7.29 12.70
N VAL A 144 -20.46 8.20 13.41
CA VAL A 144 -21.43 9.16 12.90
C VAL A 144 -20.95 10.57 13.26
N ILE A 145 -21.20 11.54 12.39
CA ILE A 145 -20.99 12.96 12.65
C ILE A 145 -22.31 13.72 12.53
N GLN A 146 -22.47 14.73 13.36
CA GLN A 146 -23.54 15.72 13.22
C GLN A 146 -23.05 16.83 12.30
N LEU A 147 -23.88 17.15 11.31
CA LEU A 147 -23.66 18.22 10.34
C LEU A 147 -24.57 19.41 10.67
N GLU A 148 -24.22 20.57 10.11
CA GLU A 148 -25.10 21.74 10.14
C GLU A 148 -26.46 21.42 9.52
N GLY A 149 -27.52 22.02 10.07
CA GLY A 149 -28.88 21.78 9.63
C GLY A 149 -29.54 20.54 10.22
N HIS A 150 -29.09 20.07 11.40
CA HIS A 150 -29.67 18.94 12.14
C HIS A 150 -29.67 17.62 11.35
N LYS A 151 -28.52 17.29 10.76
CA LYS A 151 -28.33 16.06 9.98
C LYS A 151 -27.23 15.18 10.55
N TYR A 152 -27.36 13.88 10.34
CA TYR A 152 -26.30 12.90 10.55
C TYR A 152 -25.71 12.40 9.24
N ALA A 153 -24.43 12.07 9.28
CA ALA A 153 -23.72 11.38 8.22
C ALA A 153 -22.72 10.37 8.80
N ILE A 154 -22.36 9.36 8.02
CA ILE A 154 -21.23 8.48 8.35
C ILE A 154 -19.95 9.32 8.32
N SER A 155 -19.11 9.17 9.33
CA SER A 155 -17.93 10.00 9.55
C SER A 155 -16.84 9.87 8.48
N TRP A 156 -16.82 8.76 7.73
CA TRP A 156 -15.91 8.50 6.62
C TRP A 156 -16.69 7.97 5.42
N ASP A 157 -16.54 8.61 4.26
CA ASP A 157 -17.22 8.17 3.02
C ASP A 157 -16.87 6.73 2.63
N ILE A 158 -15.63 6.30 2.88
CA ILE A 158 -15.19 4.92 2.59
C ILE A 158 -15.92 3.92 3.48
N TYR A 159 -16.23 4.29 4.73
CA TYR A 159 -17.02 3.43 5.62
C TYR A 159 -18.47 3.37 5.17
N ARG A 160 -19.03 4.48 4.68
CA ARG A 160 -20.36 4.49 4.04
C ARG A 160 -20.39 3.53 2.85
N ASP A 161 -19.38 3.57 2.01
CA ASP A 161 -19.30 2.71 0.82
C ASP A 161 -19.20 1.22 1.19
N ILE A 162 -18.36 0.88 2.19
CA ILE A 162 -18.26 -0.50 2.71
C ILE A 162 -19.59 -0.96 3.35
N LEU A 163 -20.26 -0.10 4.13
CA LEU A 163 -21.57 -0.40 4.73
C LEU A 163 -22.64 -0.70 3.68
N ASN A 164 -22.56 -0.02 2.53
CA ASN A 164 -23.43 -0.25 1.37
C ASN A 164 -22.98 -1.40 0.47
N GLY A 165 -21.97 -2.18 0.87
CA GLY A 165 -21.48 -3.32 0.12
C GLY A 165 -20.75 -2.97 -1.18
N LYS A 166 -20.29 -1.72 -1.34
CA LYS A 166 -19.45 -1.35 -2.48
C LYS A 166 -18.07 -2.00 -2.36
N GLU A 167 -17.43 -2.20 -3.51
CA GLU A 167 -16.05 -2.67 -3.55
C GLU A 167 -15.11 -1.67 -2.87
N GLU A 168 -14.02 -2.18 -2.30
CA GLU A 168 -13.00 -1.35 -1.66
C GLU A 168 -12.39 -0.38 -2.66
N PRO A 169 -12.05 0.85 -2.22
CA PRO A 169 -11.33 1.76 -3.08
C PRO A 169 -10.00 1.10 -3.49
N PHE A 170 -9.70 1.13 -4.79
CA PHE A 170 -8.42 0.65 -5.27
C PHE A 170 -7.31 1.56 -4.74
N ILE A 171 -6.50 1.03 -3.83
CA ILE A 171 -5.26 1.69 -3.40
C ILE A 171 -4.14 1.22 -4.33
N PRO A 172 -3.51 2.13 -5.10
CA PRO A 172 -2.46 1.76 -6.02
C PRO A 172 -1.23 1.27 -5.23
N PHE A 173 -0.73 0.09 -5.59
CA PHE A 173 0.56 -0.38 -5.11
C PHE A 173 1.66 0.25 -5.96
N ILE A 174 2.50 1.07 -5.32
CA ILE A 174 3.48 1.94 -5.98
C ILE A 174 4.91 1.76 -5.45
N TYR A 175 5.13 0.75 -4.61
CA TYR A 175 6.43 0.55 -3.97
C TYR A 175 7.51 0.15 -4.98
N ILE A 176 8.60 0.91 -5.02
CA ILE A 176 9.77 0.59 -5.85
C ILE A 176 10.84 -0.13 -5.04
N PRO A 177 11.18 -1.39 -5.42
CA PRO A 177 12.24 -2.14 -4.77
C PRO A 177 13.56 -1.37 -4.76
N LYS A 178 14.26 -1.44 -3.64
CA LYS A 178 15.56 -0.81 -3.48
C LYS A 178 16.66 -1.68 -4.04
N HIS A 179 16.48 -3.00 -4.11
CA HIS A 179 17.48 -3.94 -4.61
C HIS A 179 16.88 -4.89 -5.66
N PRO A 180 17.72 -5.48 -6.54
CA PRO A 180 17.29 -6.54 -7.44
C PRO A 180 16.78 -7.76 -6.65
N ILE A 181 15.84 -8.49 -7.25
CA ILE A 181 15.18 -9.64 -6.60
C ILE A 181 16.16 -10.72 -6.17
N GLY A 182 17.25 -10.96 -6.93
CA GLY A 182 18.23 -11.98 -6.60
C GLY A 182 18.86 -11.77 -5.23
N THR A 183 19.29 -10.53 -4.97
CA THR A 183 19.83 -10.08 -3.69
C THR A 183 18.80 -10.24 -2.57
N VAL A 184 17.55 -9.88 -2.82
CA VAL A 184 16.47 -9.99 -1.82
C VAL A 184 16.15 -11.44 -1.48
N ILE A 185 16.03 -12.33 -2.47
CA ILE A 185 15.78 -13.76 -2.25
C ILE A 185 16.96 -14.44 -1.54
N LYS A 186 18.22 -14.06 -1.84
CA LYS A 186 19.39 -14.54 -1.09
C LYS A 186 19.26 -14.21 0.40
N PHE A 187 18.89 -12.98 0.73
CA PHE A 187 18.65 -12.57 2.12
C PHE A 187 17.46 -13.27 2.76
N PHE A 188 16.35 -13.41 2.01
CA PHE A 188 15.19 -14.16 2.48
C PHE A 188 15.58 -15.58 2.87
N ASN A 189 16.36 -16.27 2.02
CA ASN A 189 16.84 -17.62 2.28
C ASN A 189 17.76 -17.72 3.51
N LEU A 190 18.55 -16.69 3.80
CA LEU A 190 19.37 -16.64 5.03
C LEU A 190 18.48 -16.57 6.29
N ILE A 191 17.43 -15.76 6.26
CA ILE A 191 16.48 -15.61 7.37
C ILE A 191 15.64 -16.89 7.53
N LYS A 192 15.11 -17.40 6.41
CA LYS A 192 14.32 -18.64 6.32
C LYS A 192 15.03 -19.85 6.94
N LYS A 193 16.36 -19.96 6.79
CA LYS A 193 17.17 -21.02 7.42
C LYS A 193 17.16 -21.01 8.95
N GLN A 194 16.80 -19.89 9.59
CA GLN A 194 16.71 -19.82 11.06
C GLN A 194 15.35 -20.34 11.58
N GLY A 195 14.36 -20.55 10.70
CA GLY A 195 12.99 -20.91 11.08
C GLY A 195 12.37 -19.90 12.05
N SER A 196 11.57 -20.40 12.99
CA SER A 196 10.86 -19.59 13.99
C SER A 196 11.78 -18.88 15.00
N LYS A 197 13.08 -19.21 15.05
CA LYS A 197 14.05 -18.51 15.91
C LYS A 197 14.40 -17.11 15.39
N GLY A 198 14.15 -16.85 14.10
CA GLY A 198 14.49 -15.58 13.46
C GLY A 198 15.99 -15.26 13.42
N MET A 199 16.32 -14.10 12.86
CA MET A 199 17.68 -13.58 12.78
C MET A 199 17.76 -12.15 13.35
N PRO A 200 18.58 -11.90 14.39
CA PRO A 200 18.83 -10.54 14.89
C PRO A 200 19.52 -9.66 13.84
N ILE A 201 19.24 -8.35 13.84
CA ILE A 201 19.88 -7.37 12.95
C ILE A 201 21.42 -7.44 13.01
N SER A 202 22.01 -7.57 14.19
CA SER A 202 23.47 -7.65 14.34
C SER A 202 24.06 -8.84 13.59
N LYS A 203 23.41 -10.00 13.70
CA LYS A 203 23.83 -11.23 13.00
C LYS A 203 23.64 -11.11 11.49
N VAL A 204 22.61 -10.41 11.02
CA VAL A 204 22.44 -10.09 9.58
C VAL A 204 23.60 -9.23 9.08
N VAL A 205 24.02 -8.22 9.84
CA VAL A 205 25.16 -7.35 9.49
C VAL A 205 26.46 -8.16 9.40
N GLU A 206 26.75 -8.96 10.43
CA GLU A 206 27.97 -9.78 10.47
C GLU A 206 28.02 -10.83 9.36
N THR A 207 26.92 -11.56 9.14
CA THR A 207 26.89 -12.68 8.18
C THR A 207 26.93 -12.21 6.73
N SER A 208 26.39 -11.02 6.46
CA SER A 208 26.21 -10.55 5.08
C SER A 208 27.33 -9.63 4.59
N GLY A 209 28.13 -9.03 5.50
CA GLY A 209 29.20 -8.09 5.15
C GLY A 209 28.71 -6.74 4.61
N TYR A 210 27.40 -6.53 4.51
CA TYR A 210 26.82 -5.28 4.03
C TYR A 210 26.74 -4.21 5.13
N LYS A 211 26.78 -2.95 4.70
CA LYS A 211 26.52 -1.81 5.58
C LYS A 211 25.09 -1.85 6.10
N LYS A 212 24.87 -1.36 7.33
CA LYS A 212 23.55 -1.27 7.98
C LYS A 212 22.48 -0.60 7.11
N ALA A 213 22.85 0.44 6.35
CA ALA A 213 21.94 1.13 5.44
C ALA A 213 21.44 0.21 4.31
N THR A 214 22.33 -0.61 3.73
CA THR A 214 21.98 -1.60 2.69
C THR A 214 21.03 -2.66 3.26
N ILE A 215 21.33 -3.17 4.46
CA ILE A 215 20.47 -4.16 5.13
C ILE A 215 19.08 -3.58 5.44
N ASN A 216 19.00 -2.32 5.85
CA ASN A 216 17.72 -1.65 6.04
C ASN A 216 16.90 -1.59 4.73
N ASN A 217 17.54 -1.35 3.59
CA ASN A 217 16.87 -1.34 2.29
C ASN A 217 16.39 -2.73 1.87
N ILE A 218 17.24 -3.77 2.04
CA ILE A 218 16.86 -5.15 1.73
C ILE A 218 15.71 -5.61 2.63
N THR A 219 15.77 -5.31 3.92
CA THR A 219 14.72 -5.69 4.87
C THR A 219 13.43 -4.89 4.63
N ARG A 220 13.52 -3.65 4.13
CA ARG A 220 12.36 -2.89 3.65
C ARG A 220 11.72 -3.54 2.41
N ASP A 221 12.51 -4.03 1.46
CA ASP A 221 12.01 -4.79 0.31
C ASP A 221 11.32 -6.09 0.78
N LEU A 222 12.01 -6.91 1.57
CA LEU A 222 11.44 -8.15 2.14
C LEU A 222 10.14 -7.89 2.89
N TYR A 223 10.10 -6.81 3.65
CA TYR A 223 8.94 -6.44 4.44
C TYR A 223 7.78 -5.97 3.56
N ASN A 224 7.98 -5.06 2.60
CA ASN A 224 6.91 -4.55 1.73
C ASN A 224 6.28 -5.60 0.81
N PHE A 225 6.95 -6.73 0.58
CA PHE A 225 6.38 -7.87 -0.13
C PHE A 225 5.88 -8.99 0.81
N GLY A 226 5.89 -8.76 2.11
CA GLY A 226 5.41 -9.73 3.09
C GLY A 226 6.23 -11.01 3.14
N LEU A 227 7.53 -10.96 2.80
CA LEU A 227 8.40 -12.12 2.90
C LEU A 227 8.87 -12.34 4.35
N ILE A 228 9.02 -11.25 5.11
CA ILE A 228 9.47 -11.30 6.51
C ILE A 228 8.56 -10.50 7.42
N THR A 229 8.66 -10.80 8.71
CA THR A 229 8.09 -10.07 9.82
C THR A 229 9.21 -9.63 10.75
N ARG A 230 8.91 -8.69 11.66
CA ARG A 230 9.82 -8.34 12.74
C ARG A 230 9.14 -8.55 14.07
N GLU A 231 9.77 -9.34 14.92
CA GLU A 231 9.34 -9.58 16.29
C GLU A 231 10.55 -9.41 17.21
N ARG A 232 10.43 -8.64 18.29
CA ARG A 232 11.45 -8.51 19.34
C ARG A 232 12.89 -8.28 18.81
N ASN A 233 13.05 -7.42 17.80
CA ASN A 233 14.33 -7.12 17.10
C ASN A 233 14.93 -8.25 16.25
N GLN A 234 14.14 -9.26 15.90
CA GLN A 234 14.53 -10.35 15.01
C GLN A 234 13.68 -10.32 13.75
N PHE A 235 14.29 -10.64 12.62
CA PHE A 235 13.56 -10.91 11.37
C PHE A 235 13.17 -12.38 11.32
N ILE A 236 11.91 -12.65 11.03
CA ILE A 236 11.37 -14.00 10.90
C ILE A 236 10.76 -14.13 9.50
N ALA A 237 11.05 -15.23 8.83
CA ALA A 237 10.41 -15.52 7.54
C ALA A 237 8.93 -15.84 7.77
N GLN A 238 8.03 -15.42 6.88
CA GLN A 238 6.63 -15.79 6.99
C GLN A 238 6.45 -17.31 7.00
N ASP A 239 5.65 -17.80 7.93
CA ASP A 239 5.49 -19.24 8.20
C ASP A 239 5.02 -20.01 6.96
N ASN A 240 4.08 -19.45 6.20
CA ASN A 240 3.56 -20.04 4.96
C ASN A 240 4.56 -20.03 3.79
N LEU A 241 5.65 -19.27 3.89
CA LEU A 241 6.71 -19.19 2.87
C LEU A 241 7.98 -19.95 3.27
N GLY A 242 8.09 -20.34 4.55
CA GLY A 242 9.29 -20.96 5.15
C GLY A 242 9.76 -22.23 4.44
N ASN A 243 8.87 -22.97 3.78
CA ASN A 243 9.21 -24.22 3.07
C ASN A 243 9.15 -24.11 1.54
N LEU A 244 8.74 -22.98 0.99
CA LEU A 244 8.52 -22.80 -0.46
C LEU A 244 9.81 -22.67 -1.27
N GLY A 245 9.84 -23.24 -2.47
CA GLY A 245 10.92 -23.03 -3.43
C GLY A 245 10.80 -21.67 -4.13
N ASN A 246 11.77 -21.33 -4.97
CA ASN A 246 11.76 -20.04 -5.66
C ASN A 246 10.57 -19.88 -6.61
N PHE A 247 10.07 -20.98 -7.21
CA PHE A 247 8.94 -20.93 -8.12
C PHE A 247 7.64 -20.58 -7.38
N GLU A 248 7.41 -21.19 -6.22
CA GLU A 248 6.25 -20.89 -5.39
C GLU A 248 6.34 -19.50 -4.74
N ILE A 249 7.56 -19.06 -4.39
CA ILE A 249 7.79 -17.67 -3.97
C ILE A 249 7.48 -16.69 -5.12
N ALA A 250 7.85 -17.03 -6.36
CA ALA A 250 7.52 -16.22 -7.53
C ALA A 250 6.00 -16.12 -7.74
N ASP A 251 5.25 -17.20 -7.56
CA ASP A 251 3.78 -17.17 -7.58
C ASP A 251 3.19 -16.28 -6.49
N TYR A 252 3.72 -16.39 -5.27
CA TYR A 252 3.32 -15.52 -4.17
C TYR A 252 3.57 -14.04 -4.52
N LEU A 253 4.74 -13.70 -5.06
CA LEU A 253 5.07 -12.33 -5.47
C LEU A 253 4.24 -11.85 -6.67
N ALA A 254 3.90 -12.72 -7.62
CA ALA A 254 3.05 -12.38 -8.76
C ALA A 254 1.69 -11.83 -8.31
N ASN A 255 1.03 -12.50 -7.37
CA ASN A 255 -0.26 -12.07 -6.80
C ASN A 255 -0.20 -10.65 -6.18
N GLN A 256 0.97 -10.25 -5.69
CA GLN A 256 1.22 -8.91 -5.16
C GLN A 256 1.46 -7.90 -6.29
N LEU A 257 2.41 -8.25 -7.16
CA LEU A 257 2.94 -7.37 -8.20
C LEU A 257 1.93 -7.11 -9.33
N GLU A 258 0.94 -7.99 -9.54
CA GLU A 258 -0.17 -7.73 -10.48
C GLU A 258 -0.98 -6.49 -10.13
N LYS A 259 -1.04 -6.13 -8.84
CA LYS A 259 -1.71 -4.90 -8.36
C LYS A 259 -0.84 -3.66 -8.53
N HIS A 260 0.45 -3.84 -8.87
CA HIS A 260 1.39 -2.75 -9.00
C HIS A 260 1.02 -1.85 -10.18
N THR A 261 1.07 -0.54 -9.97
CA THR A 261 0.61 0.48 -10.94
C THR A 261 1.33 0.35 -12.29
N ILE A 262 2.63 0.06 -12.27
CA ILE A 262 3.42 -0.18 -13.50
C ILE A 262 2.91 -1.41 -14.28
N ILE A 263 2.63 -2.54 -13.62
CA ILE A 263 2.09 -3.73 -14.29
C ILE A 263 0.72 -3.43 -14.88
N LYS A 264 -0.17 -2.79 -14.12
CA LYS A 264 -1.49 -2.36 -14.63
C LYS A 264 -1.35 -1.49 -15.88
N THR A 265 -0.50 -0.47 -15.83
CA THR A 265 -0.23 0.43 -16.96
C THR A 265 0.31 -0.31 -18.18
N ILE A 266 1.18 -1.31 -17.97
CA ILE A 266 1.72 -2.14 -19.05
C ILE A 266 0.62 -3.03 -19.64
N TYR A 267 -0.19 -3.68 -18.80
CA TYR A 267 -1.23 -4.62 -19.23
C TYR A 267 -2.40 -3.94 -19.94
N GLU A 268 -2.67 -2.67 -19.64
CA GLU A 268 -3.62 -1.83 -20.40
C GLU A 268 -3.12 -1.51 -21.81
N LYS A 269 -1.79 -1.45 -22.00
CA LYS A 269 -1.16 -1.06 -23.28
C LYS A 269 -0.69 -2.24 -24.13
N ILE A 270 -0.48 -3.41 -23.53
CA ILE A 270 0.13 -4.58 -24.18
C ILE A 270 -0.70 -5.82 -23.93
N SER A 271 -1.11 -6.50 -25.00
CA SER A 271 -1.83 -7.78 -24.94
C SER A 271 -0.90 -8.96 -24.64
N PRO A 272 -1.43 -10.08 -24.11
CA PRO A 272 -0.62 -11.29 -23.89
C PRO A 272 0.06 -11.79 -25.17
N GLY A 273 1.38 -11.92 -25.14
CA GLY A 273 2.23 -12.30 -26.27
C GLY A 273 2.90 -11.13 -26.99
N ASP A 274 2.46 -9.90 -26.75
CA ASP A 274 3.04 -8.69 -27.33
C ASP A 274 4.19 -8.13 -26.46
N HIS A 275 4.83 -7.06 -26.94
CA HIS A 275 6.02 -6.48 -26.33
C HIS A 275 6.06 -4.96 -26.39
N MET A 276 6.94 -4.38 -25.56
CA MET A 276 7.44 -3.02 -25.69
C MET A 276 8.96 -3.00 -25.71
N THR A 277 9.51 -1.88 -26.16
CA THR A 277 10.95 -1.61 -26.03
C THR A 277 11.32 -1.23 -24.59
N LEU A 278 12.58 -1.44 -24.24
CA LEU A 278 13.13 -1.03 -22.95
C LEU A 278 12.96 0.47 -22.68
N SER A 279 13.09 1.31 -23.71
CA SER A 279 12.85 2.77 -23.60
C SER A 279 11.42 3.06 -23.18
N LYS A 280 10.41 2.45 -23.82
CA LYS A 280 9.01 2.61 -23.41
C LYS A 280 8.76 2.14 -21.99
N PHE A 281 9.40 1.04 -21.58
CA PHE A 281 9.30 0.58 -20.20
C PHE A 281 9.89 1.59 -19.21
N ARG A 282 11.06 2.17 -19.52
CA ARG A 282 11.67 3.24 -18.71
C ARG A 282 10.75 4.45 -18.61
N ASP A 283 10.05 4.81 -19.68
CA ASP A 283 9.07 5.91 -19.66
C ASP A 283 7.88 5.58 -18.76
N VAL A 284 7.36 4.35 -18.80
CA VAL A 284 6.30 3.92 -17.87
C VAL A 284 6.80 3.97 -16.43
N VAL A 285 8.01 3.48 -16.17
CA VAL A 285 8.62 3.56 -14.83
C VAL A 285 8.81 5.02 -14.43
N ALA A 286 9.31 5.91 -15.27
CA ALA A 286 9.57 7.31 -14.92
C ALA A 286 8.29 8.12 -14.61
N ASN A 287 7.18 7.78 -15.27
CA ASN A 287 5.91 8.50 -15.17
C ASN A 287 4.93 7.87 -14.17
N ALA A 288 5.29 6.79 -13.48
CA ALA A 288 4.38 6.20 -12.51
C ALA A 288 4.21 7.12 -11.28
N PRO A 289 3.00 7.16 -10.67
CA PRO A 289 2.72 7.99 -9.51
C PRO A 289 3.43 7.41 -8.29
N TYR A 290 4.59 7.96 -7.96
CA TYR A 290 5.35 7.58 -6.77
C TYR A 290 5.31 8.65 -5.69
N THR A 291 5.43 8.23 -4.43
CA THR A 291 5.93 9.14 -3.39
C THR A 291 7.37 9.50 -3.75
N LYS A 292 7.74 10.79 -3.84
CA LYS A 292 9.10 11.18 -4.29
C LYS A 292 10.20 10.69 -3.35
N GLU A 293 9.88 10.29 -2.12
CA GLU A 293 10.83 9.61 -1.21
C GLU A 293 11.25 8.22 -1.74
N SER A 294 10.41 7.58 -2.55
CA SER A 294 10.78 6.34 -3.25
C SER A 294 11.71 6.60 -4.45
N LEU A 295 11.76 7.83 -4.96
CA LEU A 295 12.62 8.31 -6.04
C LEU A 295 13.88 8.97 -5.47
N ASN A 296 14.92 8.18 -5.19
CA ASN A 296 16.27 8.75 -5.13
C ASN A 296 16.63 9.25 -6.55
N PRO A 297 17.03 10.53 -6.75
CA PRO A 297 17.24 11.17 -8.07
C PRO A 297 18.37 10.57 -8.95
N LYS A 298 18.96 9.43 -8.57
CA LYS A 298 19.88 8.66 -9.42
C LYS A 298 19.09 7.62 -10.23
N THR A 299 18.66 8.12 -11.38
CA THR A 299 18.21 7.46 -12.62
C THR A 299 16.94 6.58 -12.60
N PRO A 300 15.91 6.93 -13.42
CA PRO A 300 14.84 6.00 -13.82
C PRO A 300 15.35 4.66 -14.33
N ASN A 301 16.56 4.62 -14.90
CA ASN A 301 17.21 3.38 -15.35
C ASN A 301 17.46 2.42 -14.19
N ASP A 302 18.00 2.87 -13.06
CA ASP A 302 18.28 2.02 -11.90
C ASP A 302 16.99 1.46 -11.30
N ASN A 303 15.92 2.29 -11.27
CA ASN A 303 14.60 1.85 -10.83
C ASN A 303 14.02 0.82 -11.82
N ALA A 304 14.10 1.09 -13.12
CA ALA A 304 13.65 0.18 -14.17
C ALA A 304 14.37 -1.17 -14.09
N ALA A 305 15.70 -1.15 -13.93
CA ALA A 305 16.53 -2.34 -13.75
C ALA A 305 16.12 -3.15 -12.52
N ARG A 306 15.91 -2.48 -11.38
CA ARG A 306 15.45 -3.17 -10.18
C ARG A 306 14.07 -3.76 -10.40
N ILE A 307 13.09 -2.98 -10.84
CA ILE A 307 11.71 -3.41 -11.03
C ILE A 307 11.57 -4.56 -12.03
N ILE A 308 12.26 -4.48 -13.19
CA ILE A 308 12.16 -5.53 -14.21
C ILE A 308 12.71 -6.86 -13.69
N SER A 309 13.73 -6.86 -12.81
CA SER A 309 14.19 -8.09 -12.14
C SER A 309 13.06 -8.78 -11.38
N TRP A 310 12.25 -8.01 -10.64
CA TRP A 310 11.14 -8.53 -9.84
C TRP A 310 10.00 -9.04 -10.73
N PHE A 311 9.63 -8.29 -11.77
CA PHE A 311 8.56 -8.69 -12.68
C PHE A 311 8.92 -9.93 -13.50
N CYS A 312 10.18 -10.07 -13.94
CA CYS A 312 10.66 -11.28 -14.60
C CYS A 312 10.69 -12.48 -13.65
N PHE A 313 11.21 -12.30 -12.43
CA PHE A 313 11.21 -13.38 -11.43
C PHE A 313 9.81 -13.85 -11.07
N ALA A 314 8.84 -12.93 -10.97
CA ALA A 314 7.43 -13.26 -10.74
C ALA A 314 6.74 -13.88 -11.98
N GLY A 315 7.40 -13.86 -13.15
CA GLY A 315 6.85 -14.36 -14.40
C GLY A 315 5.75 -13.47 -15.00
N LEU A 316 5.66 -12.20 -14.58
CA LEU A 316 4.69 -11.21 -15.10
C LEU A 316 5.17 -10.55 -16.40
N LEU A 317 6.48 -10.45 -16.57
CA LEU A 317 7.12 -9.97 -17.79
C LEU A 317 8.25 -10.92 -18.18
N GLU A 318 8.67 -10.85 -19.43
CA GLU A 318 9.88 -11.52 -19.90
C GLU A 318 10.80 -10.50 -20.56
N TYR A 319 12.07 -10.54 -20.21
CA TYR A 319 13.10 -9.87 -20.97
C TYR A 319 13.61 -10.85 -22.04
N ARG A 320 13.53 -10.47 -23.31
CA ARG A 320 14.05 -11.26 -24.43
C ARG A 320 15.14 -10.48 -25.16
N ASP A 321 15.96 -11.20 -25.93
CA ASP A 321 17.00 -10.60 -26.78
C ASP A 321 16.43 -9.41 -27.58
N GLN A 322 17.28 -8.40 -27.84
CA GLN A 322 16.94 -7.14 -28.52
C GLN A 322 16.17 -6.10 -27.69
N TRP A 323 16.37 -6.04 -26.37
CA TRP A 323 15.82 -4.95 -25.55
C TRP A 323 14.29 -4.92 -25.48
N TRP A 324 13.66 -6.08 -25.66
CA TRP A 324 12.21 -6.22 -25.66
C TRP A 324 11.71 -6.81 -24.35
N ILE A 325 10.66 -6.18 -23.83
CA ILE A 325 9.94 -6.61 -22.65
C ILE A 325 8.59 -7.13 -23.10
N PHE A 326 8.38 -8.43 -22.95
CA PHE A 326 7.18 -9.12 -23.36
C PHE A 326 6.21 -9.30 -22.20
N ARG A 327 4.91 -9.22 -22.50
CA ARG A 327 3.86 -9.78 -21.64
C ARG A 327 3.68 -11.25 -22.03
N PRO A 328 3.94 -12.23 -21.15
CA PRO A 328 3.79 -13.64 -21.49
C PRO A 328 2.31 -14.01 -21.72
N LYS A 329 2.06 -15.07 -22.50
CA LYS A 329 0.71 -15.67 -22.68
C LYS A 329 0.32 -16.62 -21.52
N GLY A 330 1.27 -16.93 -20.65
CA GLY A 330 1.12 -17.77 -19.46
C GLY A 330 2.16 -17.32 -18.45
N HIS A 331 2.88 -18.26 -17.83
CA HIS A 331 3.99 -17.89 -16.95
C HIS A 331 5.23 -17.49 -17.75
N GLY A 332 5.90 -16.42 -17.32
CA GLY A 332 7.16 -15.98 -17.90
C GLY A 332 8.27 -17.03 -17.77
N LYS A 333 9.14 -17.13 -18.78
CA LYS A 333 10.28 -18.08 -18.81
C LYS A 333 11.24 -17.96 -17.61
N ASP A 334 11.37 -16.76 -17.04
CA ASP A 334 12.28 -16.46 -15.93
C ASP A 334 11.65 -16.65 -14.55
N LYS A 335 10.42 -17.17 -14.49
CA LYS A 335 9.71 -17.35 -13.25
C LYS A 335 10.50 -18.22 -12.26
N GLY A 336 10.77 -17.69 -11.07
CA GLY A 336 11.56 -18.36 -10.04
C GLY A 336 13.07 -18.45 -10.32
N ASN A 337 13.56 -17.92 -11.44
CA ASN A 337 14.97 -17.99 -11.83
C ASN A 337 15.75 -16.79 -11.27
N LEU A 338 16.79 -17.06 -10.46
CA LEU A 338 17.65 -16.03 -9.87
C LEU A 338 18.84 -15.65 -10.75
N ASN A 339 19.18 -16.46 -11.77
CA ASN A 339 20.38 -16.24 -12.59
C ASN A 339 20.29 -14.96 -13.43
N ASN A 340 19.08 -14.52 -13.78
CA ASN A 340 18.83 -13.26 -14.47
C ASN A 340 18.67 -12.07 -13.50
N GLY A 341 18.59 -12.32 -12.19
CA GLY A 341 18.24 -11.32 -11.17
C GLY A 341 19.41 -10.55 -10.56
N ASP A 342 20.65 -11.03 -10.66
CA ASP A 342 21.81 -10.42 -9.95
C ASP A 342 22.98 -9.99 -10.85
N VAL A 343 23.10 -10.50 -12.09
CA VAL A 343 24.29 -10.24 -12.93
C VAL A 343 23.93 -9.73 -14.32
N GLY A 344 22.84 -10.20 -14.93
CA GLY A 344 22.49 -9.82 -16.31
C GLY A 344 21.83 -8.45 -16.46
N GLN A 345 21.19 -7.92 -15.42
CA GLN A 345 20.41 -6.68 -15.57
C GLN A 345 21.25 -5.42 -15.41
N LEU A 346 22.26 -5.34 -14.54
CA LEU A 346 23.15 -4.18 -14.51
C LEU A 346 23.95 -4.03 -15.82
N SER A 347 24.50 -5.12 -16.37
CA SER A 347 25.19 -5.09 -17.66
C SER A 347 24.27 -4.74 -18.83
N LEU A 348 22.98 -5.08 -18.76
CA LEU A 348 21.96 -4.63 -19.72
C LEU A 348 21.82 -3.08 -19.72
N PHE A 349 22.11 -2.37 -18.64
CA PHE A 349 21.97 -0.91 -18.62
C PHE A 349 23.29 -0.16 -18.82
N ASP A 350 24.43 -0.84 -18.71
CA ASP A 350 25.77 -0.25 -18.86
C ASP A 350 26.17 0.00 -20.34
N ASP A 351 25.64 -0.78 -21.29
CA ASP A 351 26.03 -0.69 -22.72
C ASP A 351 25.43 0.51 -23.49
N LEU A 352 24.54 1.30 -22.88
CA LEU A 352 23.90 2.47 -23.53
C LEU A 352 24.52 3.82 -23.15
N GLY A 353 25.64 3.79 -22.41
CA GLY A 353 26.40 4.99 -22.05
C GLY A 353 27.47 5.41 -23.07
N ASN A 354 27.67 4.66 -24.16
CA ASN A 354 28.82 4.82 -25.06
C ASN A 354 28.49 5.04 -26.54
N ASP A 355 27.24 5.29 -26.92
CA ASP A 355 26.95 5.78 -28.27
C ASP A 355 26.92 7.30 -28.30
N VAL A 356 28.08 7.81 -28.71
CA VAL A 356 28.43 9.18 -29.09
C VAL A 356 27.71 9.57 -30.39
N LEU A 357 27.17 10.80 -30.39
CA LEU A 357 26.61 11.64 -31.47
C LEU A 357 25.13 11.48 -31.83
#